data_AF-A0A3D8I775-F1
#
_entry.id   AF-A0A3D8I775-F1
#
_cell.length_a   1.000
_cell.length_b   1.000
_cell.length_c   1.000
_cell.angle_alpha   90.00
_cell.angle_beta   90.00
_cell.angle_gamma   90.00
#
_symmetry.space_group_name_H-M   'P 1'
#
loop_
_entity.id
_entity.type
_entity.pdbx_description
1 polymer ?
#
loop_
_entity_poly.entity_id
_entity_poly.type
_entity_poly.pdbx_seq_one_letter_code
_entity_poly.pdbx_strand_id
1 'polypeptide(L)'
;MWFLFFFIVIPLVLFVGLYLFSVIVIFLINKILHKKYSQYLSLILPCLSSIFYFMLIMGGISLKSIDPQYYEFKRLCENAKNKKMVYDEELYRIYKTLDGQTSYPKTYYDEKMQQKYLMTDFRKKDDSQQQEISSRIIELQNILYYIHNDNPFLYYKQYYYRYYGIFLKGDEGAGWYIDFDRKRLECKGY
;
A
#
# COMPACT_ATOMS: atom_id res chain seq x y z
N MET A 1 -28.00 8.63 -7.48
CA MET A 1 -28.56 7.86 -8.63
C MET A 1 -27.45 7.18 -9.44
N TRP A 2 -26.33 7.86 -9.70
CA TRP A 2 -25.16 7.30 -10.41
C TRP A 2 -24.45 6.14 -9.69
N PHE A 3 -24.48 6.12 -8.35
CA PHE A 3 -23.95 5.01 -7.54
C PHE A 3 -24.61 3.65 -7.88
N LEU A 4 -25.95 3.59 -7.92
CA LEU A 4 -26.65 2.33 -8.26
C LEU A 4 -26.32 1.89 -9.69
N PHE A 5 -26.18 2.84 -10.62
CA PHE A 5 -25.83 2.54 -11.99
C PHE A 5 -24.42 1.93 -12.11
N PHE A 6 -23.44 2.55 -11.45
CA PHE A 6 -22.04 2.11 -11.52
C PHE A 6 -21.79 0.80 -10.78
N PHE A 7 -22.38 0.61 -9.60
CA PHE A 7 -22.11 -0.56 -8.77
C PHE A 7 -23.00 -1.77 -9.07
N ILE A 8 -24.15 -1.58 -9.74
CA ILE A 8 -25.13 -2.65 -9.97
C ILE A 8 -25.39 -2.84 -11.46
N VAL A 9 -25.77 -1.79 -12.19
CA VAL A 9 -26.23 -1.93 -13.59
C VAL A 9 -25.08 -2.31 -14.52
N ILE A 10 -23.95 -1.60 -14.46
CA ILE A 10 -22.77 -1.90 -15.30
C ILE A 10 -22.25 -3.33 -15.09
N PRO A 11 -21.94 -3.79 -13.86
CA PRO A 11 -21.45 -5.16 -13.67
C PRO A 11 -22.47 -6.22 -14.06
N LEU A 12 -23.78 -5.97 -13.89
CA LEU A 12 -24.84 -6.89 -14.32
C LEU A 12 -24.87 -7.03 -15.85
N VAL A 13 -24.83 -5.91 -16.58
CA VAL A 13 -24.81 -5.91 -18.05
C VAL A 13 -23.56 -6.62 -18.57
N LEU A 14 -22.38 -6.35 -17.98
CA LEU A 14 -21.14 -7.04 -18.33
C LEU A 14 -21.24 -8.55 -18.05
N PHE A 15 -21.80 -8.94 -16.91
CA PHE A 15 -21.98 -10.35 -16.55
C PHE A 15 -22.87 -11.07 -17.56
N VAL A 16 -24.04 -10.52 -17.88
CA VAL A 16 -24.98 -11.13 -18.84
C VAL A 16 -24.36 -11.22 -20.24
N GLY A 17 -23.71 -10.16 -20.71
CA GLY A 17 -23.06 -10.14 -22.02
C GLY A 17 -21.95 -11.19 -22.14
N LEU A 18 -21.05 -11.25 -21.16
CA LEU A 18 -19.96 -12.24 -21.13
C LEU A 18 -20.46 -13.67 -20.97
N TYR A 19 -21.55 -13.88 -20.21
CA TYR A 19 -22.19 -15.18 -20.09
C TYR A 19 -22.71 -15.67 -21.44
N LEU A 20 -23.50 -14.85 -22.15
CA LEU A 20 -24.05 -15.20 -23.46
C LEU A 20 -22.93 -15.50 -24.48
N PHE A 21 -21.89 -14.68 -24.49
CA PHE A 21 -20.69 -14.91 -25.30
C PHE A 21 -20.03 -16.26 -24.97
N SER A 22 -19.85 -16.56 -23.68
CA SER A 22 -19.21 -17.80 -23.22
C SER A 22 -20.02 -19.04 -23.60
N VAL A 23 -21.36 -18.97 -23.54
CA VAL A 23 -22.25 -20.06 -23.99
C VAL A 23 -22.03 -20.34 -25.47
N ILE A 24 -21.98 -19.31 -26.31
CA ILE A 24 -21.74 -19.45 -27.75
C ILE A 24 -20.36 -20.06 -28.01
N VAL A 25 -19.32 -19.57 -27.32
CA VAL A 25 -17.95 -20.10 -27.46
C VAL A 25 -17.87 -21.58 -27.09
N ILE A 26 -18.46 -22.00 -25.97
CA ILE A 26 -18.46 -23.41 -25.56
C ILE A 26 -19.23 -24.28 -26.55
N PHE A 27 -20.36 -23.79 -27.06
CA PHE A 27 -21.10 -24.48 -28.11
C PHE A 27 -20.25 -24.71 -29.36
N LEU A 28 -19.55 -23.67 -29.83
CA LEU A 28 -18.65 -23.75 -30.98
C LEU A 28 -17.48 -24.71 -30.72
N ILE A 29 -16.86 -24.67 -29.53
CA ILE A 29 -15.77 -25.56 -29.15
C ILE A 29 -16.24 -27.02 -29.16
N ASN A 30 -17.41 -27.31 -28.57
CA ASN A 30 -17.97 -28.66 -28.55
C ASN A 30 -18.24 -29.18 -29.96
N LYS A 31 -18.74 -28.30 -30.84
CA LYS A 31 -19.00 -28.62 -32.25
C LYS A 31 -17.71 -28.90 -33.03
N ILE A 32 -16.68 -28.07 -32.87
CA ILE A 32 -15.42 -28.17 -33.63
C ILE A 32 -14.55 -29.33 -33.13
N LEU A 33 -14.41 -29.50 -31.82
CA LEU A 33 -13.52 -30.49 -31.23
C LEU A 33 -14.18 -31.86 -31.02
N HIS A 34 -15.47 -32.00 -31.34
CA HIS A 34 -16.29 -33.18 -31.05
C HIS A 34 -16.19 -33.64 -29.59
N LYS A 35 -15.98 -32.69 -28.67
CA LYS A 35 -15.93 -32.90 -27.23
C LYS A 35 -17.24 -32.45 -26.58
N LYS A 36 -17.55 -32.98 -25.40
CA LYS A 36 -18.72 -32.61 -24.59
C LYS A 36 -18.29 -31.83 -23.35
N TYR A 37 -17.76 -30.62 -23.54
CA TYR A 37 -17.52 -29.71 -22.43
C TYR A 37 -18.86 -29.27 -21.82
N SER A 38 -18.87 -29.20 -20.49
CA SER A 38 -20.03 -28.79 -19.72
C SER A 38 -20.40 -27.33 -19.99
N GLN A 39 -21.69 -27.05 -20.15
CA GLN A 39 -22.20 -25.68 -20.28
C GLN A 39 -21.94 -24.85 -19.03
N TYR A 40 -21.79 -25.46 -17.85
CA TYR A 40 -21.44 -24.73 -16.63
C TYR A 40 -20.10 -23.98 -16.70
N LEU A 41 -19.19 -24.39 -17.61
CA LEU A 41 -17.95 -23.66 -17.86
C LEU A 41 -18.19 -22.24 -18.39
N SER A 42 -19.39 -21.94 -18.92
CA SER A 42 -19.75 -20.60 -19.42
C SER A 42 -19.82 -19.56 -18.30
N LEU A 43 -19.93 -20.00 -17.04
CA LEU A 43 -19.98 -19.12 -15.88
C LEU A 43 -18.59 -18.66 -15.42
N ILE A 44 -17.50 -19.31 -15.85
CA ILE A 44 -16.15 -18.97 -15.38
C ILE A 44 -15.77 -17.54 -15.80
N LEU A 45 -15.91 -17.22 -17.08
CA LEU A 45 -15.56 -15.91 -17.62
C LEU A 45 -16.36 -14.75 -16.99
N PRO A 46 -17.70 -14.79 -16.92
CA PRO A 46 -18.47 -13.70 -16.31
C PRO A 46 -18.19 -13.57 -14.81
N CYS A 47 -18.04 -14.68 -14.07
CA CYS A 47 -17.68 -14.63 -12.64
C CYS A 47 -16.30 -13.98 -12.41
N LEU A 48 -15.28 -14.39 -13.16
CA LEU A 48 -13.94 -13.79 -13.06
C LEU A 48 -13.99 -12.30 -13.41
N SER A 49 -14.69 -11.94 -14.50
CA SER A 49 -14.83 -10.54 -14.89
C SER A 49 -15.50 -9.68 -13.82
N SER A 50 -16.54 -10.19 -13.15
CA SER A 50 -17.18 -9.47 -12.05
C SER A 50 -16.22 -9.27 -10.87
N ILE A 51 -15.44 -10.30 -10.51
CA ILE A 51 -14.42 -10.18 -9.45
C ILE A 51 -13.38 -9.10 -9.84
N PHE A 52 -12.89 -9.13 -11.08
CA PHE A 52 -11.96 -8.10 -11.58
C PHE A 52 -12.56 -6.70 -11.54
N TYR A 53 -13.83 -6.54 -11.94
CA TYR A 53 -14.53 -5.27 -11.92
C TYR A 53 -14.65 -4.70 -10.50
N PHE A 54 -15.08 -5.51 -9.53
CA PHE A 54 -15.16 -5.07 -8.14
C PHE A 54 -13.79 -4.73 -7.55
N MET A 55 -12.74 -5.52 -7.87
CA MET A 55 -11.37 -5.18 -7.43
C MET A 55 -10.89 -3.84 -7.99
N LEU A 56 -11.26 -3.49 -9.23
CA LEU A 56 -10.91 -2.20 -9.82
C LEU A 56 -11.61 -1.03 -9.11
N ILE A 57 -12.90 -1.17 -8.82
CA ILE A 57 -13.68 -0.10 -8.18
C ILE A 57 -13.30 0.11 -6.71
N MET A 58 -12.95 -0.95 -5.99
CA MET A 58 -12.57 -0.88 -4.57
C MET A 58 -11.17 -0.28 -4.32
N GLY A 59 -10.58 0.40 -5.32
CA GLY A 59 -9.28 1.08 -5.21
C GLY A 59 -8.15 0.44 -6.00
N GLY A 60 -8.46 -0.54 -6.87
CA GLY A 60 -7.54 -1.09 -7.84
C GLY A 60 -6.90 -2.44 -7.48
N ILE A 61 -6.18 -2.99 -8.46
CA ILE A 61 -5.48 -4.26 -8.37
C ILE A 61 -3.99 -3.98 -8.17
N SER A 62 -3.46 -4.34 -7.00
CA SER A 62 -2.02 -4.31 -6.73
C SER A 62 -1.40 -5.65 -7.12
N LEU A 63 -0.35 -5.62 -7.96
CA LEU A 63 0.38 -6.83 -8.36
C LEU A 63 1.52 -7.19 -7.40
N LYS A 64 1.60 -6.53 -6.23
CA LYS A 64 2.70 -6.74 -5.28
C LYS A 64 2.82 -8.18 -4.78
N SER A 65 1.70 -8.88 -4.61
CA SER A 65 1.70 -10.25 -4.07
C SER A 65 2.31 -11.28 -5.02
N ILE A 66 2.43 -10.96 -6.30
CA ILE A 66 3.01 -11.85 -7.31
C ILE A 66 4.50 -11.50 -7.54
N ASP A 67 4.97 -10.35 -7.04
CA ASP A 67 6.36 -9.94 -7.17
C ASP A 67 7.23 -10.57 -6.07
N PRO A 68 8.23 -11.39 -6.41
CA PRO A 68 9.18 -11.92 -5.42
C PRO A 68 9.88 -10.82 -4.60
N GLN A 69 10.17 -9.65 -5.18
CA GLN A 69 10.83 -8.53 -4.49
C GLN A 69 9.96 -7.96 -3.36
N TYR A 70 8.63 -8.12 -3.42
CA TYR A 70 7.75 -7.72 -2.33
C TYR A 70 7.99 -8.54 -1.05
N TYR A 71 8.31 -9.82 -1.17
CA TYR A 71 8.59 -10.69 -0.03
C TYR A 71 9.96 -10.40 0.57
N GLU A 72 10.94 -10.08 -0.29
CA GLU A 72 12.23 -9.58 0.18
C GLU A 72 12.08 -8.26 0.95
N PHE A 73 11.30 -7.32 0.41
CA PHE A 73 10.95 -6.08 1.11
C PHE A 73 10.32 -6.34 2.48
N LYS A 74 9.35 -7.26 2.58
CA LYS A 74 8.73 -7.64 3.86
C LYS A 74 9.78 -8.14 4.87
N ARG A 75 10.65 -9.06 4.43
CA ARG A 75 11.73 -9.61 5.27
C ARG A 75 12.70 -8.52 5.73
N LEU A 76 13.05 -7.58 4.84
CA LEU A 76 13.89 -6.43 5.19
C LEU A 76 13.23 -5.54 6.24
N CYS A 77 11.95 -5.21 6.08
CA CYS A 77 11.18 -4.45 7.07
C CYS A 77 11.13 -5.15 8.43
N GLU A 78 10.94 -6.46 8.46
CA GLU A 78 10.90 -7.25 9.69
C GLU A 78 12.26 -7.26 10.40
N ASN A 79 13.35 -7.43 9.64
CA ASN A 79 14.71 -7.32 10.15
C ASN A 79 15.06 -5.90 10.63
N ALA A 80 14.52 -4.86 9.99
CA ALA A 80 14.74 -3.47 10.37
C ALA A 80 14.27 -3.17 11.80
N LYS A 81 13.14 -3.76 12.21
CA LYS A 81 12.58 -3.59 13.56
C LYS A 81 13.59 -4.00 14.64
N ASN A 82 14.34 -5.07 14.38
CA ASN A 82 15.36 -5.59 15.31
C ASN A 82 16.69 -4.82 15.25
N LYS A 83 16.91 -3.99 14.21
CA LYS A 83 18.14 -3.20 14.02
C LYS A 83 18.00 -1.74 14.46
N LYS A 84 16.90 -1.41 15.13
CA LYS A 84 16.67 -0.09 15.72
C LYS A 84 17.64 0.09 16.89
N MET A 85 18.41 1.19 16.87
CA MET A 85 19.35 1.53 17.94
C MET A 85 18.86 2.78 18.65
N VAL A 86 18.60 2.68 19.94
CA VAL A 86 18.24 3.81 20.79
C VAL A 86 19.50 4.25 21.52
N TYR A 87 19.96 5.47 21.25
CA TYR A 87 21.15 6.04 21.89
C TYR A 87 20.78 6.76 23.20
N ASP A 88 19.60 7.36 23.23
CA ASP A 88 19.06 8.04 24.41
C ASP A 88 17.62 7.57 24.63
N GLU A 89 17.44 6.74 25.66
CA GLU A 89 16.14 6.14 26.00
C GLU A 89 15.11 7.17 26.48
N GLU A 90 15.56 8.24 27.13
CA GLU A 90 14.68 9.26 27.68
C GLU A 90 14.12 10.15 26.57
N LEU A 91 14.99 10.63 25.67
CA LEU A 91 14.56 11.36 24.47
C LEU A 91 13.68 10.49 23.58
N TYR A 92 14.00 9.20 23.44
CA TYR A 92 13.17 8.26 22.69
C TYR A 92 11.79 8.05 23.33
N ARG A 93 11.70 7.95 24.67
CA ARG A 93 10.42 7.88 25.39
C ARG A 93 9.57 9.11 25.11
N ILE A 94 10.15 10.30 25.26
CA ILE A 94 9.47 11.58 25.03
C ILE A 94 8.97 11.68 23.60
N TYR A 95 9.84 11.35 22.62
CA TYR A 95 9.49 11.32 21.21
C TYR A 95 8.28 10.41 20.93
N LYS A 96 8.28 9.19 21.47
CA LYS A 96 7.17 8.25 21.28
C LYS A 96 5.85 8.75 21.87
N THR A 97 5.91 9.39 23.04
CA THR A 97 4.74 10.03 23.66
C THR A 97 4.17 11.14 22.78
N LEU A 98 5.03 12.00 22.23
CA LEU A 98 4.64 13.06 21.30
C LEU A 98 4.08 12.49 19.98
N ASP A 99 4.70 11.44 19.44
CA ASP A 99 4.31 10.84 18.17
C ASP A 99 2.89 10.27 18.21
N GLY A 100 2.53 9.63 19.33
CA GLY A 100 1.20 9.09 19.57
C GLY A 100 0.10 10.14 19.77
N GLN A 101 0.41 11.43 19.96
CA GLN A 101 -0.60 12.47 20.10
C GLN A 101 -1.25 12.81 18.75
N THR A 102 -2.55 13.04 18.77
CA THR A 102 -3.34 13.49 17.60
C THR A 102 -3.57 15.01 17.58
N SER A 103 -3.42 15.69 18.73
CA SER A 103 -3.66 17.13 18.87
C SER A 103 -2.44 17.96 18.48
N TYR A 104 -2.68 19.13 17.86
CA TYR A 104 -1.66 20.09 17.47
C TYR A 104 -1.82 21.42 18.22
N PRO A 105 -0.73 22.06 18.69
CA PRO A 105 0.66 21.61 18.58
C PRO A 105 0.98 20.43 19.51
N LYS A 106 1.77 19.47 19.01
CA LYS A 106 2.25 18.32 19.79
C LYS A 106 3.30 18.80 20.80
N THR A 107 2.92 18.90 22.07
CA THR A 107 3.81 19.31 23.16
C THR A 107 3.67 18.37 24.35
N TYR A 108 4.75 18.20 25.10
CA TYR A 108 4.80 17.32 26.26
C TYR A 108 5.70 17.93 27.33
N TYR A 109 5.17 18.06 28.55
CA TYR A 109 5.98 18.42 29.71
C TYR A 109 6.42 17.12 30.39
N ASP A 110 7.73 16.92 30.48
CA ASP A 110 8.31 15.77 31.16
C ASP A 110 8.64 16.15 32.60
N GLU A 111 7.97 15.49 33.56
CA GLU A 111 8.15 15.77 34.99
C GLU A 111 9.52 15.34 35.51
N LYS A 112 10.16 14.33 34.90
CA LYS A 112 11.48 13.85 35.33
C LYS A 112 12.57 14.84 34.95
N MET A 113 12.47 15.42 33.77
CA MET A 113 13.43 16.41 33.24
C MET A 113 13.05 17.86 33.58
N GLN A 114 11.85 18.09 34.13
CA GLN A 114 11.32 19.42 34.45
C GLN A 114 11.39 20.36 33.24
N GLN A 115 11.09 19.82 32.04
CA GLN A 115 11.23 20.52 30.77
C GLN A 115 10.07 20.22 29.84
N LYS A 116 9.68 21.23 29.06
CA LYS A 116 8.71 21.12 27.97
C LYS A 116 9.41 20.80 26.65
N TYR A 117 8.88 19.81 25.94
CA TYR A 117 9.33 19.35 24.63
C TYR A 117 8.29 19.63 23.57
N LEU A 118 8.75 20.02 22.38
CA LEU A 118 7.93 20.17 21.17
C LEU A 118 8.33 19.12 20.14
N MET A 119 7.36 18.56 19.42
CA MET A 119 7.66 17.59 18.35
C MET A 119 8.58 18.17 17.27
N THR A 120 8.48 19.48 17.00
CA THR A 120 9.32 20.19 16.02
C THR A 120 10.81 20.22 16.36
N ASP A 121 11.14 19.92 17.62
CA ASP A 121 12.51 19.90 18.12
C ASP A 121 13.18 18.54 17.89
N PHE A 122 12.41 17.51 17.50
CA PHE A 122 12.92 16.20 17.10
C PHE A 122 13.02 16.17 15.58
N ARG A 123 14.24 16.21 15.05
CA ARG A 123 14.49 16.29 13.62
C ARG A 123 15.23 15.08 13.10
N LYS A 124 14.93 14.73 11.86
CA LYS A 124 15.72 13.77 11.10
C LYS A 124 16.89 14.51 10.47
N LYS A 125 18.11 13.97 10.56
CA LYS A 125 19.26 14.56 9.88
C LYS A 125 19.10 14.47 8.38
N ASP A 126 19.41 15.57 7.69
CA ASP A 126 19.23 15.71 6.24
C ASP A 126 20.13 14.74 5.44
N ASP A 127 21.24 14.28 6.01
CA ASP A 127 22.18 13.31 5.40
C ASP A 127 21.67 11.86 5.39
N SER A 128 20.35 11.63 5.36
CA SER A 128 19.83 10.26 5.34
C SER A 128 20.40 9.49 4.15
N GLN A 129 21.21 8.47 4.42
CA GLN A 129 21.85 7.70 3.38
C GLN A 129 20.80 6.84 2.69
N GLN A 130 20.65 7.08 1.38
CA GLN A 130 19.79 6.29 0.52
C GLN A 130 20.64 5.28 -0.24
N GLN A 131 20.28 4.01 -0.13
CA GLN A 131 20.93 2.93 -0.86
C GLN A 131 19.89 2.18 -1.67
N GLU A 132 20.14 2.01 -2.97
CA GLU A 132 19.34 1.12 -3.81
C GLU A 132 19.77 -0.33 -3.53
N ILE A 133 18.84 -1.14 -3.02
CA ILE A 133 19.05 -2.59 -2.84
C ILE A 133 18.71 -3.31 -4.15
N SER A 134 17.65 -2.86 -4.80
CA SER A 134 17.21 -3.34 -6.11
C SER A 134 16.45 -2.24 -6.85
N SER A 135 16.18 -2.47 -8.13
CA SER A 135 15.33 -1.60 -8.96
C SER A 135 13.96 -1.22 -8.36
N ARG A 136 13.44 -2.00 -7.39
CA ARG A 136 12.17 -1.73 -6.71
C ARG A 136 12.30 -1.45 -5.22
N ILE A 137 13.46 -1.72 -4.60
CA ILE A 137 13.66 -1.60 -3.14
C ILE A 137 14.76 -0.58 -2.85
N ILE A 138 14.40 0.42 -2.04
CA ILE A 138 15.30 1.45 -1.56
C ILE A 138 15.40 1.34 -0.04
N GLU A 139 16.62 1.31 0.48
CA GLU A 139 16.93 1.46 1.90
C GLU A 139 17.14 2.94 2.22
N LEU A 140 16.61 3.37 3.35
CA LEU A 140 16.89 4.64 3.98
C LEU A 140 17.42 4.41 5.39
N GLN A 141 18.57 5.00 5.67
CA GLN A 141 19.13 5.03 7.01
C GLN A 141 18.82 6.37 7.66
N ASN A 142 18.15 6.33 8.80
CA ASN A 142 17.62 7.52 9.46
C ASN A 142 18.22 7.64 10.85
N ILE A 143 18.75 8.82 11.16
CA ILE A 143 19.14 9.19 12.51
C ILE A 143 18.30 10.41 12.90
N LEU A 144 17.64 10.32 14.06
CA LEU A 144 16.89 11.41 14.65
C LEU A 144 17.70 12.05 15.78
N TYR A 145 17.60 13.38 15.86
CA TYR A 145 18.32 14.24 16.77
C TYR A 145 17.37 15.19 17.49
N TYR A 146 17.76 15.60 18.68
CA TYR A 146 17.12 16.70 19.38
C TYR A 146 17.88 18.01 19.09
N ILE A 147 17.21 19.02 18.56
CA ILE A 147 17.87 20.21 17.99
C ILE A 147 18.68 21.02 18.99
N HIS A 148 18.33 21.00 20.27
CA HIS A 148 18.95 21.89 21.26
C HIS A 148 20.34 21.46 21.68
N ASN A 149 20.69 20.19 21.48
CA ASN A 149 22.01 19.64 21.83
C ASN A 149 22.66 18.84 20.70
N ASP A 150 22.02 18.76 19.53
CA ASP A 150 22.44 17.93 18.39
C ASP A 150 22.74 16.47 18.80
N ASN A 151 22.03 15.98 19.80
CA ASN A 151 22.23 14.61 20.30
C ASN A 151 21.43 13.63 19.45
N PRO A 152 22.08 12.64 18.80
CA PRO A 152 21.37 11.53 18.18
C PRO A 152 20.70 10.71 19.28
N PHE A 153 19.40 10.47 19.17
CA PHE A 153 18.68 9.65 20.14
C PHE A 153 18.18 8.34 19.55
N LEU A 154 17.98 8.30 18.22
CA LEU A 154 17.42 7.13 17.56
C LEU A 154 18.00 6.92 16.16
N TYR A 155 18.50 5.71 15.89
CA TYR A 155 18.82 5.22 14.55
C TYR A 155 17.87 4.08 14.14
N TYR A 156 17.41 4.13 12.90
CA TYR A 156 16.64 3.04 12.31
C TYR A 156 16.80 2.99 10.80
N LYS A 157 16.57 1.80 10.25
CA LYS A 157 16.45 1.59 8.80
C LYS A 157 14.99 1.54 8.40
N GLN A 158 14.65 2.22 7.32
CA GLN A 158 13.35 2.13 6.66
C GLN A 158 13.57 1.65 5.23
N TYR A 159 12.60 0.90 4.70
CA TYR A 159 12.64 0.47 3.31
C TYR A 159 11.41 0.98 2.58
N TYR A 160 11.60 1.27 1.29
CA TYR A 160 10.55 1.58 0.36
C TYR A 160 10.54 0.57 -0.76
N TYR A 161 9.33 0.11 -1.11
CA TYR A 161 9.10 -0.79 -2.22
C TYR A 161 8.18 -0.16 -3.24
N ARG A 162 8.62 -0.10 -4.49
CA ARG A 162 7.87 0.42 -5.63
C ARG A 162 7.15 -0.74 -6.32
N TYR A 163 5.82 -0.69 -6.35
CA TYR A 163 5.01 -1.73 -6.97
C TYR A 163 4.12 -1.18 -8.07
N TYR A 164 3.78 -2.07 -9.00
CA TYR A 164 2.87 -1.81 -10.09
C TYR A 164 1.47 -2.30 -9.75
N GLY A 165 0.49 -1.64 -10.34
CA GLY A 165 -0.90 -2.04 -10.26
C GLY A 165 -1.74 -1.27 -11.25
N ILE A 166 -3.02 -1.60 -11.26
CA ILE A 166 -4.05 -0.89 -12.02
C ILE A 166 -4.94 -0.24 -10.99
N PHE A 167 -4.95 1.08 -10.93
CA PHE A 167 -5.70 1.82 -9.92
C PHE A 167 -6.77 2.65 -10.59
N LEU A 168 -8.00 2.51 -10.12
CA LEU A 168 -9.05 3.46 -10.45
C LEU A 168 -8.84 4.71 -9.58
N LYS A 169 -8.67 5.86 -10.24
CA LYS A 169 -8.57 7.18 -9.60
C LYS A 169 -9.68 8.08 -10.11
N GLY A 170 -9.88 9.19 -9.40
CA GLY A 170 -10.94 10.15 -9.69
C GLY A 170 -12.07 10.07 -8.68
N ASP A 171 -13.02 10.98 -8.84
CA ASP A 171 -14.25 11.04 -8.08
C ASP A 171 -15.43 11.39 -9.00
N GLU A 172 -16.63 11.43 -8.44
CA GLU A 172 -17.85 11.70 -9.20
C GLU A 172 -17.88 13.09 -9.86
N GLY A 173 -17.08 14.05 -9.39
CA GLY A 173 -17.04 15.44 -9.90
C GLY A 173 -15.96 15.69 -10.95
N ALA A 174 -14.82 15.00 -10.86
CA ALA A 174 -13.68 15.16 -11.76
C ALA A 174 -13.58 14.04 -12.83
N GLY A 175 -14.40 13.00 -12.71
CA GLY A 175 -14.39 11.84 -13.61
C GLY A 175 -13.40 10.77 -13.18
N TRP A 176 -13.66 9.54 -13.64
CA TRP A 176 -12.86 8.35 -13.32
C TRP A 176 -11.84 8.05 -14.41
N TYR A 177 -10.62 7.70 -14.03
CA TYR A 177 -9.59 7.26 -14.97
C TYR A 177 -8.75 6.12 -14.39
N ILE A 178 -8.18 5.31 -15.30
CA ILE A 178 -7.29 4.21 -14.95
C ILE A 178 -5.87 4.74 -14.90
N ASP A 179 -5.21 4.45 -13.80
CA ASP A 179 -3.83 4.79 -13.56
C ASP A 179 -2.96 3.53 -13.38
N PHE A 180 -1.88 3.47 -14.14
CA PHE A 180 -0.89 2.39 -14.11
C PHE A 180 0.36 2.75 -13.30
N ASP A 181 0.29 3.82 -12.50
CA ASP A 181 1.42 4.38 -11.76
C ASP A 181 2.10 3.37 -10.82
N ARG A 182 3.39 3.65 -10.59
CA ARG A 182 4.17 3.02 -9.53
C ARG A 182 3.77 3.63 -8.19
N LYS A 183 3.15 2.83 -7.34
CA LYS A 183 2.92 3.22 -5.94
C LYS A 183 4.11 2.83 -5.07
N ARG A 184 4.37 3.64 -4.04
CA ARG A 184 5.38 3.36 -3.02
C ARG A 184 4.70 2.72 -1.81
N LEU A 185 5.31 1.67 -1.29
CA LEU A 185 4.93 1.03 -0.03
C LEU A 185 6.09 1.21 0.96
N GLU A 186 5.76 1.64 2.16
CA GLU A 186 6.72 1.80 3.26
C GLU A 186 6.54 0.68 4.29
N CYS A 187 7.58 0.40 5.08
CA CYS A 187 7.45 -0.51 6.21
C CYS A 187 6.33 -0.02 7.15
N LYS A 188 5.39 -0.90 7.51
CA LYS A 188 4.35 -0.58 8.49
C LYS A 188 4.87 -0.75 9.92
N GLY A 189 4.85 0.35 10.68
CA GLY A 189 5.06 0.37 12.13
C GLY A 189 6.40 0.98 12.57
N TYR A 190 6.30 2.10 13.29
CA TYR A 190 7.29 2.59 14.26
C TYR A 190 6.81 2.30 15.68
#